data_AF-A0A453H300-F1
#
_entry.id   AF-A0A453H300-F1
#
_cell.length_a   1.000
_cell.length_b   1.000
_cell.length_c   1.000
_cell.angle_alpha   90.00
_cell.angle_beta   90.00
_cell.angle_gamma   90.00
#
_symmetry.space_group_name_H-M   'P 1'
#
loop_
_entity.id
_entity.type
_entity.pdbx_description
1 polymer ?
#
loop_
_entity_poly.entity_id
_entity_poly.type
_entity_poly.pdbx_seq_one_letter_code
_entity_poly.pdbx_strand_id
1 'polypeptide(L)'
;SKETSLKLPIGGRGRVIDVKWIQRDPLDIMVRVYILQKREIKVGDKVAGRHGNKGIISKILPRQDMPYLQDGTPVDMVFNPLGVPSRMNVGQIFESSLGLAGDLLKKHYRIAPFDERYEQEASRKLVFSELYEASKETKNPWVFE
;
A
#
# COMPACT_ATOMS: atom_id res chain seq x y z
N SER A 1 20.45 47.62 10.36
CA SER A 1 20.30 46.30 10.99
C SER A 1 20.19 45.25 9.89
N LYS A 2 20.88 44.10 10.00
CA LYS A 2 20.71 42.99 9.05
C LYS A 2 19.52 42.15 9.46
N GLU A 3 18.63 41.83 8.52
CA GLU A 3 17.49 40.94 8.74
C GLU A 3 17.96 39.48 8.83
N THR A 4 17.59 38.77 9.91
CA THR A 4 18.03 37.39 10.20
C THR A 4 16.86 36.42 10.44
N SER A 5 15.65 36.79 10.04
CA SER A 5 14.44 35.98 10.25
C SER A 5 14.51 34.65 9.50
N LEU A 6 14.12 33.55 10.16
CA LEU A 6 13.96 32.25 9.51
C LEU A 6 12.73 32.26 8.61
N LYS A 7 12.94 32.04 7.31
CA LYS A 7 11.88 31.95 6.29
C LYS A 7 11.70 30.50 5.86
N LEU A 8 10.50 30.18 5.38
CA LEU A 8 10.22 28.85 4.84
C LEU A 8 11.11 28.59 3.61
N PRO A 9 11.80 27.44 3.50
CA PRO A 9 12.60 27.12 2.33
C PRO A 9 11.76 27.09 1.05
N ILE A 10 12.43 27.31 -0.08
CA ILE A 10 11.80 27.30 -1.41
C ILE A 10 11.11 25.95 -1.63
N GLY A 11 9.82 25.99 -2.02
CA GLY A 11 8.99 24.80 -2.22
C GLY A 11 8.31 24.26 -0.94
N GLY A 12 8.64 24.80 0.23
CA GLY A 12 7.90 24.55 1.46
C GLY A 12 6.51 25.18 1.39
N ARG A 13 5.49 24.39 1.71
CA ARG A 13 4.10 24.85 1.87
C ARG A 13 3.39 23.94 2.85
N GLY A 14 2.41 24.47 3.58
CA GLY A 14 1.64 23.65 4.50
C GLY A 14 0.91 24.47 5.56
N ARG A 15 0.33 23.76 6.51
CA ARG A 15 -0.35 24.34 7.67
C ARG A 15 0.55 24.22 8.89
N VAL A 16 0.69 25.30 9.67
CA VAL A 16 1.34 25.23 10.99
C VAL A 16 0.48 24.35 11.88
N ILE A 17 1.06 23.27 12.40
CA ILE A 17 0.37 22.33 13.29
C ILE A 17 0.74 22.55 14.75
N ASP A 18 1.96 23.05 15.01
CA ASP A 18 2.47 23.23 16.36
C ASP A 18 3.62 24.25 16.36
N VAL A 19 3.76 24.96 17.48
CA VAL A 19 4.86 25.89 17.73
C VAL A 19 5.38 25.61 19.14
N LYS A 20 6.60 25.07 19.23
CA LYS A 20 7.25 24.78 20.51
C LYS A 20 8.25 25.86 20.86
N TRP A 21 8.12 26.39 22.06
CA TRP A 21 9.04 27.33 22.67
C TRP A 21 9.91 26.55 23.65
N ILE A 22 11.21 26.49 23.37
CA ILE A 22 12.19 25.79 24.21
C ILE A 22 13.19 26.83 24.71
N GLN A 23 13.13 27.11 26.00
CA GLN A 23 14.08 27.99 26.67
C GLN A 23 15.12 27.11 27.38
N ARG A 24 16.39 27.25 27.00
CA ARG A 24 17.50 26.52 27.65
C ARG A 24 18.22 27.40 28.66
N ASP A 25 18.42 28.67 28.30
CA ASP A 25 18.96 29.71 29.15
C ASP A 25 18.08 30.98 29.04
N PRO A 26 18.15 31.91 30.01
CA PRO A 26 17.41 33.17 29.95
C PRO A 26 17.67 33.99 28.67
N LEU A 27 18.85 33.81 28.07
CA LEU A 27 19.31 34.50 26.86
C LEU A 27 19.17 33.65 25.58
N ASP A 28 18.81 32.36 25.69
CA ASP A 28 18.68 31.46 24.54
C ASP A 28 17.28 30.85 24.45
N ILE A 29 16.48 31.44 23.57
CA ILE A 29 15.11 31.02 23.27
C ILE A 29 15.10 30.41 21.87
N MET A 30 14.78 29.12 21.79
CA MET A 30 14.60 28.42 20.52
C MET A 30 13.11 28.22 20.24
N VAL A 31 12.65 28.69 19.09
CA VAL A 31 11.29 28.45 18.59
C VAL A 31 11.34 27.41 17.47
N ARG A 32 10.59 26.31 17.63
CA ARG A 32 10.41 25.28 16.60
C ARG A 32 8.99 25.35 16.06
N VAL A 33 8.86 25.59 14.75
CA VAL A 33 7.57 25.62 14.05
C VAL A 33 7.43 24.35 13.24
N TYR A 34 6.37 23.58 13.47
CA TYR A 34 6.05 22.37 12.73
C TYR A 34 5.02 22.68 11.65
N ILE A 35 5.36 22.36 10.40
CA ILE A 35 4.52 22.64 9.23
C ILE A 35 4.16 21.31 8.57
N LEU A 36 2.86 21.02 8.49
CA LEU A 36 2.33 19.83 7.84
C LEU A 36 2.00 20.13 6.37
N GLN A 37 2.50 19.27 5.49
CA GLN A 37 2.16 19.28 4.07
C GLN A 37 1.42 17.99 3.70
N LYS A 38 0.13 18.08 3.36
CA LYS A 38 -0.59 16.95 2.74
C LYS A 38 -0.15 16.82 1.28
N ARG A 39 0.32 15.64 0.88
CA ARG A 39 0.71 15.32 -0.50
C ARG A 39 -0.22 14.22 -1.02
N GLU A 40 -0.82 14.48 -2.17
CA GLU A 40 -1.59 13.48 -2.91
C GLU A 40 -0.66 12.69 -3.82
N ILE A 41 -1.06 11.46 -4.14
CA ILE A 41 -0.35 10.59 -5.07
C ILE A 41 -0.39 11.20 -6.47
N LYS A 42 0.75 11.18 -7.16
CA LYS A 42 0.90 11.75 -8.50
C LYS A 42 1.64 10.80 -9.43
N VAL A 43 1.46 11.02 -10.74
CA VAL A 43 2.28 10.40 -11.77
C VAL A 43 3.75 10.73 -11.49
N GLY A 44 4.61 9.71 -11.55
CA GLY A 44 6.02 9.80 -11.19
C GLY A 44 6.33 9.38 -9.75
N ASP A 45 5.34 9.25 -8.87
CA ASP A 45 5.57 8.70 -7.54
C ASP A 45 5.96 7.21 -7.60
N LYS A 46 6.85 6.82 -6.70
CA LYS A 46 7.36 5.46 -6.58
C LYS A 46 6.52 4.65 -5.61
N VAL A 47 6.09 3.47 -6.06
CA VAL A 47 5.37 2.48 -5.25
C VAL A 47 6.17 1.18 -5.18
N ALA A 48 6.05 0.45 -4.09
CA ALA A 48 6.68 -0.86 -3.92
C ALA A 48 5.82 -1.78 -3.06
N GLY A 49 5.71 -3.04 -3.45
CA GLY A 49 5.14 -4.08 -2.60
C GLY A 49 6.20 -4.81 -1.78
N ARG A 50 5.74 -5.76 -0.95
CA ARG A 50 6.57 -6.51 0.01
C ARG A 50 7.43 -7.58 -0.65
N HIS A 51 7.19 -7.90 -1.92
CA HIS A 51 7.92 -8.90 -2.73
C HIS A 51 8.99 -8.25 -3.62
N GLY A 52 9.45 -7.04 -3.29
CA GLY A 52 10.46 -6.32 -4.07
C GLY A 52 9.97 -5.80 -5.43
N ASN A 53 8.66 -5.86 -5.70
CA ASN A 53 8.02 -5.29 -6.88
C ASN A 53 7.97 -3.76 -6.78
N LYS A 54 9.00 -3.09 -7.30
CA LYS A 54 9.10 -1.63 -7.40
C LYS A 54 8.52 -1.14 -8.73
N GLY A 55 7.77 -0.06 -8.70
CA GLY A 55 7.18 0.59 -9.87
C GLY A 55 7.07 2.10 -9.70
N ILE A 56 6.88 2.80 -10.82
CA ILE A 56 6.55 4.23 -10.86
C ILE A 56 5.13 4.34 -11.42
N ILE A 57 4.31 5.23 -10.85
CA ILE A 57 2.96 5.48 -11.36
C ILE A 57 3.07 6.15 -12.73
N SER A 58 2.64 5.44 -13.78
CA SER A 58 2.69 5.92 -15.16
C SER A 58 1.49 6.77 -15.54
N LYS A 59 0.30 6.39 -15.08
CA LYS A 59 -0.97 7.08 -15.37
C LYS A 59 -1.95 6.88 -14.22
N ILE A 60 -2.74 7.91 -13.92
CA ILE A 60 -3.89 7.85 -13.02
C ILE A 60 -5.14 7.97 -13.90
N LEU A 61 -5.97 6.94 -13.91
CA LEU A 61 -7.20 6.87 -14.70
C LEU A 61 -8.42 7.21 -13.84
N PRO A 62 -9.48 7.78 -14.44
CA PRO A 62 -10.74 7.90 -13.75
C PRO A 62 -11.40 6.52 -13.58
N ARG A 63 -12.28 6.37 -12.58
CA ARG A 63 -12.87 5.07 -12.21
C ARG A 63 -13.62 4.38 -13.35
N GLN A 64 -14.24 5.15 -14.25
CA GLN A 64 -14.97 4.62 -15.41
C GLN A 64 -14.09 3.89 -16.44
N ASP A 65 -12.79 4.21 -16.47
CA ASP A 65 -11.85 3.65 -17.44
C ASP A 65 -11.06 2.47 -16.87
N MET A 66 -11.24 2.15 -15.59
CA MET A 66 -10.56 1.05 -14.91
C MET A 66 -11.26 -0.29 -15.23
N PRO A 67 -10.52 -1.40 -15.32
CA PRO A 67 -11.13 -2.72 -15.38
C PRO A 67 -12.01 -3.00 -14.17
N TYR A 68 -13.07 -3.77 -14.40
CA TYR A 68 -14.06 -4.13 -13.38
C TYR A 68 -14.01 -5.62 -13.07
N LEU A 69 -14.25 -5.94 -11.80
CA LEU A 69 -14.58 -7.30 -11.37
C LEU A 69 -16.00 -7.67 -11.83
N GLN A 70 -16.35 -8.96 -11.73
CA GLN A 70 -17.66 -9.43 -12.17
C GLN A 70 -18.83 -8.85 -11.36
N ASP A 71 -18.57 -8.36 -10.15
CA ASP A 71 -19.54 -7.66 -9.30
C ASP A 71 -19.66 -6.16 -9.64
N GLY A 72 -18.91 -5.66 -10.63
CA GLY A 72 -18.91 -4.25 -11.05
C GLY A 72 -17.96 -3.36 -10.25
N THR A 73 -17.16 -3.92 -9.32
CA THR A 73 -16.18 -3.14 -8.56
C THR A 73 -14.96 -2.81 -9.44
N PRO A 74 -14.55 -1.53 -9.57
CA PRO A 74 -13.34 -1.17 -10.32
C PRO A 74 -12.08 -1.55 -9.54
N VAL A 75 -11.04 -1.96 -10.25
CA VAL A 75 -9.74 -2.26 -9.62
C VAL A 75 -8.97 -0.98 -9.26
N ASP A 76 -8.19 -1.01 -8.17
CA ASP A 76 -7.41 0.15 -7.72
C ASP A 76 -6.06 0.30 -8.47
N MET A 77 -5.42 -0.81 -8.84
CA MET A 77 -4.10 -0.80 -9.47
C MET A 77 -3.96 -1.98 -10.44
N VAL A 78 -3.33 -1.72 -11.59
CA VAL A 78 -3.02 -2.75 -12.60
C VAL A 78 -1.51 -2.90 -12.72
N PHE A 79 -1.04 -4.14 -12.62
CA PHE A 79 0.38 -4.48 -12.81
C PHE A 79 0.65 -5.03 -14.21
N ASN A 80 1.89 -4.86 -14.68
CA ASN A 80 2.35 -5.58 -15.85
C ASN A 80 2.51 -7.08 -15.50
N PRO A 81 1.81 -8.00 -16.19
CA PRO A 81 1.86 -9.43 -15.88
C PRO A 81 3.26 -10.03 -16.02
N LEU A 82 4.11 -9.48 -16.88
CA LEU A 82 5.48 -9.96 -17.08
C LEU A 82 6.37 -9.80 -15.84
N GLY A 83 6.00 -8.93 -14.90
CA GLY A 83 6.80 -8.65 -13.70
C GLY A 83 6.85 -9.78 -12.68
N VAL A 84 5.93 -10.75 -12.75
CA VAL A 84 5.87 -11.88 -11.81
C VAL A 84 6.71 -13.08 -12.29
N PRO A 85 6.50 -13.62 -13.51
CA PRO A 85 7.25 -14.79 -13.98
C PRO A 85 8.75 -14.51 -14.09
N SER A 86 9.13 -13.32 -14.54
CA SER A 86 10.55 -12.98 -14.74
C SER A 86 11.34 -12.84 -13.45
N ARG A 87 10.67 -12.68 -12.30
CA ARG A 87 11.29 -12.53 -10.97
C ARG A 87 11.01 -13.70 -10.04
N MET A 88 10.20 -14.66 -10.47
CA MET A 88 9.72 -15.78 -9.66
C MET A 88 9.03 -15.32 -8.36
N ASN A 89 8.31 -14.20 -8.41
CA ASN A 89 7.63 -13.60 -7.25
C ASN A 89 6.26 -14.26 -6.98
N VAL A 90 6.22 -15.59 -6.84
CA VAL A 90 4.97 -16.35 -6.66
C VAL A 90 4.23 -15.95 -5.39
N GLY A 91 4.97 -15.60 -4.33
CA GLY A 91 4.39 -15.11 -3.07
C GLY A 91 3.48 -13.87 -3.24
N GLN A 92 3.72 -13.03 -4.26
CA GLN A 92 2.85 -11.89 -4.56
C GLN A 92 1.46 -12.35 -5.01
N ILE A 93 1.40 -13.43 -5.79
CA ILE A 93 0.13 -14.02 -6.24
C ILE A 93 -0.60 -14.59 -5.04
N PHE A 94 0.08 -15.41 -4.22
CA PHE A 94 -0.53 -15.99 -3.02
C PHE A 94 -1.02 -14.93 -2.01
N GLU A 95 -0.26 -13.86 -1.78
CA GLU A 95 -0.68 -12.76 -0.90
C GLU A 95 -1.93 -12.05 -1.46
N SER A 96 -1.95 -11.77 -2.76
CA SER A 96 -3.08 -11.06 -3.40
C SER A 96 -4.34 -11.92 -3.40
N SER A 97 -4.21 -13.21 -3.71
CA SER A 97 -5.30 -14.18 -3.67
C SER A 97 -5.86 -14.41 -2.27
N LEU A 98 -4.99 -14.61 -1.27
CA LEU A 98 -5.41 -14.77 0.12
C LEU A 98 -6.03 -13.47 0.67
N GLY A 99 -5.53 -12.32 0.24
CA GLY A 99 -6.11 -11.01 0.57
C GLY A 99 -7.54 -10.87 0.04
N LEU A 100 -7.80 -11.31 -1.20
CA LEU A 100 -9.15 -11.34 -1.77
C LEU A 100 -10.07 -12.26 -0.95
N ALA A 101 -9.63 -13.49 -0.66
CA ALA A 101 -10.41 -14.41 0.18
C ALA A 101 -10.71 -13.81 1.56
N GLY A 102 -9.72 -13.17 2.19
CA GLY A 102 -9.87 -12.53 3.51
C GLY A 102 -10.83 -11.35 3.52
N ASP A 103 -10.86 -10.54 2.45
CA ASP A 103 -11.85 -9.46 2.35
C ASP A 103 -13.27 -10.01 2.18
N LEU A 104 -13.45 -11.05 1.38
CA LEU A 104 -14.76 -11.69 1.17
C LEU A 104 -15.26 -12.39 2.44
N LEU A 105 -14.39 -13.10 3.15
CA LEU A 105 -14.70 -13.85 4.38
C LEU A 105 -14.63 -12.99 5.65
N LYS A 106 -14.19 -11.73 5.55
CA LYS A 106 -13.89 -10.82 6.68
C LYS A 106 -12.94 -11.44 7.71
N LYS A 107 -11.93 -12.16 7.21
CA LYS A 107 -10.86 -12.81 8.00
C LYS A 107 -9.52 -12.09 7.79
N HIS A 108 -8.68 -12.13 8.83
CA HIS A 108 -7.29 -11.67 8.76
C HIS A 108 -6.33 -12.84 8.95
N TYR A 109 -5.40 -13.02 8.01
CA TYR A 109 -4.43 -14.10 8.06
C TYR A 109 -3.07 -13.62 8.53
N ARG A 110 -2.42 -14.44 9.35
CA ARG A 110 -1.01 -14.27 9.73
C ARG A 110 -0.24 -15.51 9.32
N ILE A 111 0.61 -15.36 8.32
CA ILE A 111 1.42 -16.46 7.78
C ILE A 111 2.83 -16.38 8.36
N ALA A 112 3.30 -17.47 8.95
CA ALA A 112 4.66 -17.60 9.40
C ALA A 112 5.59 -17.87 8.20
N PRO A 113 6.80 -17.29 8.17
CA PRO A 113 7.79 -17.67 7.18
C PRO A 113 8.14 -19.17 7.27
N PHE A 114 8.44 -19.80 6.13
CA PHE A 114 8.86 -21.20 6.03
C PHE A 114 7.81 -22.22 6.53
N ASP A 115 6.54 -21.99 6.21
CA ASP A 115 5.42 -22.91 6.46
C ASP A 115 5.60 -24.29 5.80
N GLU A 116 6.31 -24.35 4.67
CA GLU A 116 6.64 -25.61 3.97
C GLU A 116 7.42 -26.62 4.83
N ARG A 117 8.00 -26.21 5.96
CA ARG A 117 8.63 -27.13 6.92
C ARG A 117 7.63 -28.08 7.57
N TYR A 118 6.37 -27.68 7.67
CA TYR A 118 5.32 -28.47 8.30
C TYR A 118 4.56 -29.31 7.28
N GLU A 119 4.32 -28.75 6.09
CA GLU A 119 3.57 -29.43 5.05
C GLU A 119 4.02 -28.98 3.65
N GLN A 120 4.17 -29.92 2.73
CA GLN A 120 4.48 -29.59 1.33
C GLN A 120 3.34 -28.79 0.69
N GLU A 121 3.71 -27.72 -0.03
CA GLU A 121 2.78 -26.78 -0.66
C GLU A 121 1.78 -26.13 0.32
N ALA A 122 2.15 -25.97 1.60
CA ALA A 122 1.28 -25.41 2.65
C ALA A 122 0.58 -24.11 2.23
N SER A 123 1.33 -23.12 1.76
CA SER A 123 0.81 -21.83 1.28
C SER A 123 -0.24 -22.00 0.17
N ARG A 124 0.04 -22.87 -0.80
CA ARG A 124 -0.86 -23.12 -1.93
C ARG A 124 -2.16 -23.74 -1.46
N LYS A 125 -2.07 -24.76 -0.60
CA LYS A 125 -3.23 -25.45 -0.03
C LYS A 125 -4.13 -24.48 0.74
N LEU A 126 -3.53 -23.66 1.61
CA LEU A 126 -4.23 -22.64 2.38
C LEU A 126 -4.94 -21.63 1.47
N VAL A 127 -4.22 -21.05 0.50
CA VAL A 127 -4.79 -20.04 -0.40
C VAL A 127 -5.98 -20.61 -1.18
N PHE A 128 -5.83 -21.81 -1.74
CA PHE A 128 -6.91 -22.42 -2.51
C PHE A 128 -8.09 -22.85 -1.63
N SER A 129 -7.86 -23.37 -0.41
CA SER A 129 -8.96 -23.72 0.49
C SER A 129 -9.78 -22.49 0.89
N GLU A 130 -9.12 -21.37 1.21
CA GLU A 130 -9.82 -20.13 1.60
C GLU A 130 -10.54 -19.49 0.42
N LEU A 131 -9.96 -19.48 -0.79
CA LEU A 131 -10.66 -19.02 -2.00
C LEU A 131 -11.90 -19.88 -2.31
N TYR A 132 -11.79 -21.20 -2.14
CA TYR A 132 -12.93 -22.09 -2.34
C TYR A 132 -14.04 -21.85 -1.31
N GLU A 133 -13.68 -21.62 -0.05
CA GLU A 133 -14.63 -21.23 1.01
C GLU A 133 -15.29 -19.88 0.68
N ALA A 134 -14.50 -18.89 0.26
CA ALA A 134 -14.99 -17.57 -0.15
C ALA A 134 -15.96 -17.65 -1.33
N SER A 135 -15.66 -18.48 -2.34
CA SER A 135 -16.53 -18.73 -3.49
C SER A 135 -17.90 -19.28 -3.04
N LYS A 136 -17.91 -20.22 -2.08
CA LYS A 136 -19.15 -20.80 -1.54
C LYS A 136 -19.97 -19.80 -0.73
N GLU A 137 -19.32 -19.07 0.17
CA GLU A 137 -20.02 -18.16 1.09
C GLU A 137 -20.62 -16.96 0.34
N THR A 138 -19.87 -16.40 -0.60
CA THR A 138 -20.32 -15.25 -1.39
C THR A 138 -21.18 -15.63 -2.58
N LYS A 139 -21.31 -16.92 -2.90
CA LYS A 139 -22.00 -17.45 -4.09
C LYS A 139 -21.44 -16.86 -5.40
N ASN A 140 -20.16 -16.53 -5.41
CA ASN A 140 -19.43 -16.01 -6.56
C ASN A 140 -18.50 -17.10 -7.10
N PRO A 141 -18.86 -17.80 -8.20
CA PRO A 141 -18.06 -18.89 -8.75
C PRO A 141 -16.65 -18.42 -9.17
N TRP A 142 -16.57 -17.24 -9.80
CA TRP A 142 -15.35 -16.65 -10.35
C TRP A 142 -14.20 -16.43 -9.35
N VAL A 143 -14.48 -16.46 -8.05
CA VAL A 143 -13.45 -16.32 -7.00
C VAL A 143 -12.49 -17.51 -6.99
N PHE A 144 -12.92 -18.68 -7.46
CA PHE A 144 -12.14 -19.92 -7.44
C PHE A 144 -12.20 -20.74 -8.75
N GLU A 145 -12.75 -20.18 -9.82
CA GLU A 145 -12.80 -20.83 -11.15
C GLU A 145 -11.43 -20.94 -11.85
#